data_AF-A0ABD0QTY5-F1
#
_entry.id   AF-A0ABD0QTY5-F1
#
_cell.length_a   1.000
_cell.length_b   1.000
_cell.length_c   1.000
_cell.angle_alpha   90.00
_cell.angle_beta   90.00
_cell.angle_gamma   90.00
#
_symmetry.space_group_name_H-M   'P 1'
#
loop_
_entity.id
_entity.type
_entity.pdbx_description
1 polymer ?
#
loop_
_entity_poly.entity_id
_entity_poly.type
_entity_poly.pdbx_seq_one_letter_code
_entity_poly.pdbx_strand_id
1 'polypeptide(L)'
;TWAKTIPGKVEFFSSEGSDTSIPIPIVALQNVDDSYPPQKKSFMMLKYMHDHYLDQFEWFMRADDDVYIKSEKLESFLRSLNSSEAIFLGQTGMGARDELGKLALEPGENFCMGGPGVIMSREVLRRMVPHIRQCLQEMYTTHEDVEVGRCVRRFAGVQCVWSYE
;
A
#
# COMPACT_ATOMS: atom_id res chain seq x y z
N THR A 1 -16.02 -10.50 11.14
CA THR A 1 -15.95 -9.67 9.92
C THR A 1 -15.24 -10.46 8.84
N TRP A 2 -15.13 -9.92 7.62
CA TRP A 2 -14.42 -10.54 6.50
C TRP A 2 -12.94 -10.82 6.82
N ALA A 3 -12.33 -10.09 7.75
CA ALA A 3 -10.95 -10.33 8.19
C ALA A 3 -10.71 -11.78 8.68
N LYS A 4 -11.73 -12.43 9.27
CA LYS A 4 -11.64 -13.81 9.75
C LYS A 4 -11.56 -14.85 8.63
N THR A 5 -11.90 -14.46 7.40
CA THR A 5 -11.88 -15.36 6.23
C THR A 5 -10.63 -15.18 5.38
N ILE A 6 -9.74 -14.24 5.75
CA ILE A 6 -8.47 -14.03 5.04
C ILE A 6 -7.50 -15.16 5.45
N PRO A 7 -6.97 -15.94 4.49
CA PRO A 7 -5.98 -16.99 4.75
C PRO A 7 -4.58 -16.39 4.95
N GLY A 8 -4.46 -15.50 5.93
CA GLY A 8 -3.27 -14.68 6.17
C GLY A 8 -3.43 -13.84 7.42
N LYS A 9 -2.73 -12.69 7.45
CA LYS A 9 -2.77 -11.76 8.58
C LYS A 9 -3.54 -10.49 8.21
N VAL A 10 -4.35 -10.00 9.14
CA VAL A 10 -5.00 -8.68 9.05
C VAL A 10 -4.62 -7.92 10.31
N GLU A 11 -4.01 -6.74 10.13
CA GLU A 11 -3.55 -5.87 11.20
C GLU A 11 -4.00 -4.44 10.92
N PHE A 12 -4.19 -3.66 11.98
CA PHE A 12 -4.56 -2.26 11.92
C PHE A 12 -3.37 -1.40 12.32
N PHE A 13 -2.93 -0.51 11.44
CA PHE A 13 -1.76 0.32 11.68
C PHE A 13 -2.18 1.69 12.20
N SER A 14 -1.63 2.07 13.36
CA SER A 14 -2.00 3.29 14.05
C SER A 14 -0.78 4.04 14.60
N SER A 15 -0.99 5.23 15.17
CA SER A 15 0.06 6.05 15.78
C SER A 15 0.69 5.38 17.01
N GLU A 16 1.90 5.79 17.37
CA GLU A 16 2.72 5.21 18.46
C GLU A 16 2.00 5.15 19.81
N GLY A 17 1.12 6.11 20.09
CA GLY A 17 0.36 6.21 21.35
C GLY A 17 -0.95 5.42 21.40
N SER A 18 -1.20 4.55 20.42
CA SER A 18 -2.48 3.85 20.32
C SER A 18 -2.67 2.80 21.42
N ASP A 19 -3.90 2.68 21.93
CA ASP A 19 -4.27 1.66 22.90
C ASP A 19 -4.30 0.27 22.24
N THR A 20 -3.33 -0.56 22.62
CA THR A 20 -3.19 -1.95 22.14
C THR A 20 -3.91 -2.97 23.02
N SER A 21 -4.60 -2.54 24.08
CA SER A 21 -5.39 -3.42 24.96
C SER A 21 -6.75 -3.82 24.36
N ILE A 22 -7.18 -3.12 23.32
CA ILE A 22 -8.43 -3.39 22.59
C ILE A 22 -8.30 -4.73 21.84
N PRO A 23 -9.35 -5.57 21.77
CA PRO A 23 -9.29 -6.88 21.10
C PRO A 23 -9.32 -6.80 19.56
N ILE A 24 -8.54 -5.89 19.00
CA ILE A 24 -8.24 -5.77 17.56
C ILE A 24 -6.72 -5.78 17.38
N PRO A 25 -6.20 -6.40 16.30
CA PRO A 25 -4.75 -6.56 16.10
C PRO A 25 -4.12 -5.24 15.65
N ILE A 26 -3.92 -4.31 16.58
CA ILE A 26 -3.29 -3.00 16.33
C ILE A 26 -1.77 -3.14 16.36
N VAL A 27 -1.13 -2.54 15.35
CA VAL A 27 0.30 -2.25 15.31
C VAL A 27 0.47 -0.75 15.50
N ALA A 28 0.97 -0.35 16.67
CA ALA A 28 1.36 1.03 16.94
C ALA A 28 2.71 1.32 16.27
N LEU A 29 2.71 2.16 15.24
CA LEU A 29 3.90 2.47 14.46
C LEU A 29 4.78 3.48 15.20
N GLN A 30 6.03 3.11 15.42
CA GLN A 30 7.00 3.93 16.16
C GLN A 30 7.28 5.26 15.43
N ASN A 31 7.29 6.38 16.17
CA ASN A 31 7.45 7.74 15.63
C ASN A 31 6.40 8.15 14.59
N VAL A 32 5.23 7.51 14.54
CA VAL A 32 4.11 7.89 13.66
C VAL A 32 3.02 8.52 14.51
N ASP A 33 2.50 9.65 14.06
CA ASP A 33 1.36 10.34 14.67
C ASP A 33 0.11 10.22 13.78
N ASP A 34 -0.95 10.94 14.15
CA ASP A 34 -2.22 10.99 13.42
C ASP A 34 -2.34 12.23 12.51
N SER A 35 -1.20 12.78 12.09
CA SER A 35 -1.17 13.91 11.15
C SER A 35 -1.81 13.53 9.82
N TYR A 36 -2.61 14.46 9.28
CA TYR A 36 -3.24 14.32 7.96
C TYR A 36 -2.57 15.25 6.95
N PRO A 37 -2.26 14.77 5.72
CA PRO A 37 -2.53 13.43 5.20
C PRO A 37 -1.59 12.32 5.73
N PRO A 38 -2.04 11.04 5.77
CA PRO A 38 -1.36 9.96 6.48
C PRO A 38 -0.16 9.36 5.72
N GLN A 39 0.61 10.17 4.99
CA GLN A 39 1.70 9.72 4.11
C GLN A 39 2.74 8.91 4.88
N LYS A 40 3.21 9.46 6.01
CA LYS A 40 4.18 8.77 6.89
C LYS A 40 3.63 7.45 7.42
N LYS A 41 2.36 7.43 7.82
CA LYS A 41 1.70 6.23 8.35
C LYS A 41 1.71 5.10 7.31
N SER A 42 1.34 5.39 6.07
CA SER A 42 1.34 4.39 5.00
C SER A 42 2.72 3.86 4.64
N PHE A 43 3.72 4.74 4.48
CA PHE A 43 5.08 4.28 4.24
C PHE A 43 5.61 3.43 5.41
N MET A 44 5.36 3.84 6.65
CA MET A 44 5.81 3.09 7.82
C MET A 44 5.06 1.76 7.99
N MET A 45 3.80 1.68 7.59
CA MET A 45 3.06 0.42 7.48
C MET A 45 3.69 -0.52 6.44
N LEU A 46 3.99 -0.03 5.22
CA LEU A 46 4.65 -0.83 4.18
C LEU A 46 6.03 -1.31 4.65
N LYS A 47 6.78 -0.44 5.33
CA LYS A 47 8.05 -0.79 5.96
C LYS A 47 7.88 -1.89 7.00
N TYR A 48 6.89 -1.78 7.88
CA TYR A 48 6.61 -2.81 8.89
C TYR A 48 6.29 -4.15 8.25
N MET A 49 5.38 -4.17 7.26
CA MET A 49 5.01 -5.39 6.56
C MET A 49 6.22 -6.07 5.91
N HIS A 50 7.12 -5.29 5.31
CA HIS A 50 8.39 -5.80 4.77
C HIS A 50 9.29 -6.35 5.88
N ASP A 51 9.62 -5.54 6.88
CA ASP A 51 10.62 -5.91 7.89
C ASP A 51 10.21 -7.14 8.72
N HIS A 52 8.91 -7.36 8.90
CA HIS A 52 8.38 -8.46 9.71
C HIS A 52 7.91 -9.66 8.89
N TYR A 53 7.40 -9.47 7.68
CA TYR A 53 6.67 -10.52 6.97
C TYR A 53 7.07 -10.75 5.52
N LEU A 54 8.09 -10.06 4.98
CA LEU A 54 8.49 -10.22 3.57
C LEU A 54 8.73 -11.68 3.18
N ASP A 55 9.37 -12.45 4.07
CA ASP A 55 9.68 -13.87 3.83
C ASP A 55 8.54 -14.83 4.21
N GLN A 56 7.45 -14.31 4.78
CA GLN A 56 6.29 -15.09 5.25
C GLN A 56 5.10 -15.01 4.29
N PHE A 57 4.92 -13.87 3.61
CA PHE A 57 3.81 -13.64 2.68
C PHE A 57 4.28 -13.28 1.29
N GLU A 58 3.49 -13.68 0.30
CA GLU A 58 3.74 -13.39 -1.12
C GLU A 58 3.09 -12.07 -1.58
N TRP A 59 2.05 -11.65 -0.86
CA TRP A 59 1.18 -10.53 -1.20
C TRP A 59 0.91 -9.67 0.03
N PHE A 60 0.92 -8.37 -0.18
CA PHE A 60 0.75 -7.35 0.85
C PHE A 60 -0.34 -6.38 0.40
N MET A 61 -1.22 -5.97 1.31
CA MET A 61 -2.32 -5.08 0.96
C MET A 61 -2.42 -3.92 1.95
N ARG A 62 -2.44 -2.71 1.40
CA ARG A 62 -2.85 -1.47 2.09
C ARG A 62 -4.35 -1.30 1.84
N ALA A 63 -5.14 -1.06 2.88
CA ALA A 63 -6.56 -0.80 2.74
C ALA A 63 -7.04 0.14 3.85
N ASP A 64 -8.05 0.94 3.57
CA ASP A 64 -8.75 1.73 4.57
C ASP A 64 -9.70 0.83 5.40
N ASP A 65 -10.16 1.31 6.54
CA ASP A 65 -10.98 0.53 7.49
C ASP A 65 -12.46 0.45 7.12
N ASP A 66 -12.89 1.16 6.07
CA ASP A 66 -14.23 1.18 5.51
C ASP A 66 -14.41 0.27 4.28
N VAL A 67 -13.47 -0.66 4.05
CA VAL A 67 -13.53 -1.61 2.93
C VAL A 67 -14.17 -2.96 3.29
N TYR A 68 -14.61 -3.67 2.25
CA TYR A 68 -15.01 -5.08 2.33
C TYR A 68 -14.24 -5.92 1.32
N ILE A 69 -13.51 -6.93 1.79
CA ILE A 69 -12.71 -7.82 0.94
C ILE A 69 -13.39 -9.19 0.79
N LYS A 70 -13.62 -9.58 -0.47
CA LYS A 70 -14.06 -10.94 -0.83
C LYS A 70 -12.87 -11.90 -0.86
N SER A 71 -12.46 -12.35 0.32
CA SER A 71 -11.27 -13.21 0.54
C SER A 71 -11.08 -14.32 -0.52
N GLU A 72 -12.07 -15.20 -0.73
CA GLU A 72 -11.97 -16.31 -1.68
C GLU A 72 -11.68 -15.86 -3.12
N LYS A 73 -12.28 -14.73 -3.55
CA LYS A 73 -12.03 -14.17 -4.89
C LYS A 73 -10.64 -13.57 -5.00
N LEU A 74 -10.24 -12.83 -3.97
CA LEU A 74 -8.91 -12.22 -3.92
C LEU A 74 -7.82 -13.29 -3.89
N GLU A 75 -7.97 -14.31 -3.06
CA GLU A 75 -7.03 -15.42 -2.97
C GLU A 75 -6.90 -16.16 -4.30
N SER A 76 -8.02 -16.57 -4.90
CA SER A 76 -8.03 -17.27 -6.19
C SER A 76 -7.31 -16.47 -7.28
N PHE A 77 -7.55 -15.15 -7.32
CA PHE A 77 -6.87 -14.24 -8.23
C PHE A 77 -5.37 -14.13 -7.94
N LEU A 78 -4.96 -13.88 -6.69
CA LEU A 78 -3.53 -13.71 -6.36
C LEU A 78 -2.72 -15.00 -6.55
N ARG A 79 -3.36 -16.18 -6.42
CA ARG A 79 -2.73 -17.48 -6.69
C ARG A 79 -2.46 -17.74 -8.17
N SER A 80 -3.10 -17.03 -9.09
CA SER A 80 -2.80 -17.15 -10.52
C SER A 80 -1.62 -16.29 -10.96
N LEU A 81 -1.06 -15.45 -10.07
CA LEU A 81 -0.01 -14.48 -10.38
C LEU A 81 1.35 -14.91 -9.80
N ASN A 82 2.44 -14.50 -10.47
CA ASN A 82 3.80 -14.75 -9.99
C ASN A 82 4.26 -13.66 -9.01
N SER A 83 4.23 -13.95 -7.71
CA SER A 83 4.64 -13.02 -6.64
C SER A 83 6.13 -12.63 -6.66
N SER A 84 6.96 -13.34 -7.44
CA SER A 84 8.38 -13.02 -7.64
C SER A 84 8.60 -11.95 -8.71
N GLU A 85 7.57 -11.62 -9.48
CA GLU A 85 7.56 -10.46 -10.38
C GLU A 85 7.03 -9.24 -9.64
N ALA A 86 7.57 -8.06 -10.00
CA ALA A 86 7.10 -6.81 -9.42
C ALA A 86 5.70 -6.51 -9.97
N ILE A 87 4.68 -6.77 -9.15
CA ILE A 87 3.27 -6.56 -9.47
C ILE A 87 2.65 -5.57 -8.48
N PHE A 88 1.99 -4.54 -9.01
CA PHE A 88 1.33 -3.47 -8.26
C PHE A 88 -0.12 -3.30 -8.75
N LEU A 89 -1.08 -3.65 -7.89
CA LEU A 89 -2.49 -3.83 -8.24
C LEU A 89 -3.37 -2.91 -7.41
N GLY A 90 -4.45 -2.44 -8.02
CA GLY A 90 -5.45 -1.61 -7.37
C GLY A 90 -6.32 -0.93 -8.41
N GLN A 91 -7.15 0.01 -7.99
CA GLN A 91 -7.90 0.83 -8.93
C GLN A 91 -6.98 1.93 -9.47
N THR A 92 -6.73 1.92 -10.78
CA THR A 92 -5.85 2.91 -11.40
C THR A 92 -6.45 4.32 -11.35
N GLY A 93 -5.67 5.27 -10.84
CA GLY A 93 -5.93 6.70 -10.86
C GLY A 93 -4.99 7.45 -11.80
N MET A 94 -5.52 8.47 -12.49
CA MET A 94 -4.77 9.42 -13.32
C MET A 94 -4.81 10.85 -12.77
N GLY A 95 -5.41 11.03 -11.59
CA GLY A 95 -5.84 12.32 -11.08
C GLY A 95 -7.16 12.79 -11.67
N ALA A 96 -7.88 13.56 -10.87
CA ALA A 96 -9.11 14.22 -11.32
C ALA A 96 -8.77 15.40 -12.26
N ARG A 97 -9.73 15.83 -13.08
CA ARG A 97 -9.50 16.90 -14.08
C ARG A 97 -9.08 18.24 -13.44
N ASP A 98 -9.54 18.49 -12.23
CA ASP A 98 -9.22 19.64 -11.38
C ASP A 98 -7.88 19.51 -10.63
N GLU A 99 -7.32 18.30 -10.58
CA GLU A 99 -6.02 17.96 -10.00
C GLU A 99 -4.94 17.72 -11.06
N LEU A 100 -5.29 17.86 -12.34
CA LEU A 100 -4.37 17.70 -13.47
C LEU A 100 -3.23 18.74 -13.35
N GLY A 101 -2.01 18.27 -13.18
CA GLY A 101 -0.83 19.11 -12.93
C GLY A 101 -0.51 19.38 -11.45
N LYS A 102 -1.41 19.08 -10.51
CA LYS A 102 -1.16 19.18 -9.06
C LYS A 102 -0.60 17.89 -8.46
N LEU A 103 -0.86 16.75 -9.12
CA LEU A 103 -0.34 15.45 -8.69
C LEU A 103 1.14 15.23 -9.07
N ALA A 104 1.76 16.17 -9.80
CA ALA A 104 3.10 16.04 -10.33
C ALA A 104 3.33 14.69 -11.06
N LEU A 105 2.33 14.27 -11.83
CA LEU A 105 2.40 13.09 -12.69
C LEU A 105 2.84 13.51 -14.10
N GLU A 106 3.80 12.80 -14.67
CA GLU A 106 4.17 12.94 -16.09
C GLU A 106 3.09 12.33 -17.02
N PRO A 107 3.09 12.66 -18.32
CA PRO A 107 2.21 11.99 -19.28
C PRO A 107 2.42 10.47 -19.28
N GLY A 108 1.34 9.71 -19.04
CA GLY A 108 1.37 8.25 -18.99
C GLY A 108 1.75 7.66 -17.63
N GLU A 109 1.97 8.48 -16.59
CA GLU A 109 2.07 7.97 -15.22
C GLU A 109 0.69 7.70 -14.63
N ASN A 110 0.64 6.70 -13.74
CA ASN A 110 -0.55 6.39 -12.97
C ASN A 110 -0.18 5.95 -11.54
N PHE A 111 -1.19 5.77 -10.70
CA PHE A 111 -1.04 5.22 -9.34
C PHE A 111 -2.24 4.35 -8.99
N CYS A 112 -2.11 3.52 -7.96
CA CYS A 112 -3.24 2.78 -7.42
C CYS A 112 -3.91 3.65 -6.35
N MET A 113 -5.20 3.96 -6.52
CA MET A 113 -5.95 4.76 -5.55
C MET A 113 -6.06 4.04 -4.21
N GLY A 114 -5.88 4.77 -3.12
CA GLY A 114 -5.80 4.20 -1.77
C GLY A 114 -7.09 3.54 -1.28
N GLY A 115 -8.25 4.20 -1.47
CA GLY A 115 -9.55 3.82 -0.91
C GLY A 115 -9.97 2.37 -1.17
N PRO A 116 -10.05 1.92 -2.44
CA PRO A 116 -10.41 0.54 -2.77
C PRO A 116 -9.43 -0.53 -2.28
N GLY A 117 -8.25 -0.11 -1.80
CA GLY A 117 -7.15 -0.96 -1.43
C GLY A 117 -6.12 -1.13 -2.55
N VAL A 118 -4.87 -1.30 -2.13
CA VAL A 118 -3.69 -1.39 -2.98
C VAL A 118 -2.92 -2.65 -2.61
N ILE A 119 -2.67 -3.52 -3.58
CA ILE A 119 -1.98 -4.79 -3.39
C ILE A 119 -0.61 -4.72 -4.05
N MET A 120 0.39 -5.21 -3.33
CA MET A 120 1.78 -5.27 -3.76
C MET A 120 2.27 -6.71 -3.62
N SER A 121 2.92 -7.20 -4.67
CA SER A 121 3.73 -8.43 -4.57
C SER A 121 4.87 -8.26 -3.57
N ARG A 122 5.37 -9.38 -3.04
CA ARG A 122 6.62 -9.43 -2.26
C ARG A 122 7.77 -8.74 -2.97
N GLU A 123 7.87 -8.92 -4.29
CA GLU A 123 8.94 -8.30 -5.08
C GLU A 123 8.87 -6.77 -5.09
N VAL A 124 7.67 -6.17 -5.11
CA VAL A 124 7.51 -4.71 -4.99
C VAL A 124 8.04 -4.23 -3.65
N LEU A 125 7.63 -4.83 -2.53
CA LEU A 125 8.12 -4.42 -1.21
C LEU A 125 9.64 -4.60 -1.09
N ARG A 126 10.18 -5.74 -1.55
CA ARG A 126 11.62 -6.04 -1.50
C ARG A 126 12.46 -4.98 -2.21
N ARG A 127 11.98 -4.46 -3.34
CA ARG A 127 12.70 -3.43 -4.11
C ARG A 127 12.50 -2.03 -3.55
N MET A 128 11.29 -1.68 -3.11
CA MET A 128 10.90 -0.31 -2.79
C MET A 128 11.19 0.07 -1.32
N VAL A 129 10.98 -0.84 -0.37
CA VAL A 129 11.13 -0.54 1.07
C VAL A 129 12.53 -0.07 1.49
N PRO A 130 13.65 -0.61 0.95
CA PRO A 130 14.98 -0.08 1.25
C PRO A 130 15.15 1.41 0.97
N HIS A 131 14.28 2.00 0.14
CA HIS A 131 14.32 3.41 -0.27
C HIS A 131 13.22 4.27 0.39
N ILE A 132 12.44 3.74 1.36
CA ILE A 132 11.34 4.49 1.99
C ILE A 132 11.78 5.81 2.61
N ARG A 133 12.97 5.85 3.24
CA ARG A 133 13.50 7.10 3.80
C ARG A 133 13.66 8.17 2.72
N GLN A 134 14.12 7.78 1.54
CA GLN A 134 14.26 8.69 0.41
C GLN A 134 12.88 9.14 -0.09
N CYS A 135 11.94 8.21 -0.24
CA CYS A 135 10.57 8.54 -0.65
C CYS A 135 9.89 9.53 0.30
N LEU A 136 10.05 9.36 1.61
CA LEU A 136 9.51 10.27 2.63
C LEU A 136 10.13 11.68 2.59
N GLN A 137 11.39 11.79 2.15
CA GLN A 137 12.09 13.08 2.05
C GLN A 137 11.83 13.81 0.73
N GLU A 138 11.42 13.08 -0.31
CA GLU A 138 11.26 13.56 -1.69
C GLU A 138 9.79 13.46 -2.16
N MET A 139 8.84 13.78 -1.27
CA MET A 139 7.41 13.83 -1.61
C MET A 139 7.06 15.11 -2.36
N TYR A 140 6.23 14.99 -3.41
CA TYR A 140 5.82 16.13 -4.25
C TYR A 140 4.44 16.66 -3.91
N THR A 141 3.58 15.78 -3.40
CA THR A 141 2.18 16.06 -3.11
C THR A 141 1.88 15.65 -1.68
N THR A 142 0.68 16.00 -1.22
CA THR A 142 0.15 15.51 0.06
C THR A 142 -0.70 14.24 -0.12
N HIS A 143 -0.86 13.74 -1.34
CA HIS A 143 -1.66 12.56 -1.65
C HIS A 143 -0.84 11.29 -1.36
N GLU A 144 -1.25 10.53 -0.35
CA GLU A 144 -0.51 9.36 0.12
C GLU A 144 -0.39 8.27 -0.95
N ASP A 145 -1.48 7.95 -1.65
CA ASP A 145 -1.52 6.94 -2.69
C ASP A 145 -0.68 7.32 -3.92
N VAL A 146 -0.66 8.61 -4.29
CA VAL A 146 0.21 9.16 -5.32
C VAL A 146 1.68 9.01 -4.93
N GLU A 147 2.07 9.37 -3.71
CA GLU A 147 3.47 9.26 -3.26
C GLU A 147 3.92 7.80 -3.12
N VAL A 148 3.05 6.90 -2.64
CA VAL A 148 3.32 5.46 -2.64
C VAL A 148 3.52 4.95 -4.06
N GLY A 149 2.63 5.31 -4.99
CA GLY A 149 2.75 4.95 -6.40
C GLY A 149 4.05 5.47 -7.04
N ARG A 150 4.42 6.72 -6.76
CA ARG A 150 5.67 7.34 -7.23
C ARG A 150 6.90 6.57 -6.72
N CYS A 151 6.90 6.19 -5.44
CA CYS A 151 7.98 5.42 -4.82
C CYS A 151 8.09 4.01 -5.45
N VAL A 152 6.96 3.33 -5.66
CA VAL A 152 6.90 2.02 -6.34
C VAL A 152 7.44 2.13 -7.77
N ARG A 153 6.99 3.11 -8.54
CA ARG A 153 7.50 3.35 -9.91
C ARG A 153 9.01 3.54 -9.90
N ARG A 154 9.53 4.39 -9.02
CA ARG A 154 10.94 4.74 -8.98
C ARG A 154 11.85 3.57 -8.61
N PHE A 155 11.45 2.75 -7.64
CA PHE A 155 12.34 1.74 -7.07
C PHE A 155 11.97 0.29 -7.41
N ALA A 156 10.69 -0.02 -7.62
CA ALA A 156 10.27 -1.33 -8.11
C ALA A 156 10.21 -1.41 -9.65
N GLY A 157 10.13 -0.26 -10.33
CA GLY A 157 10.14 -0.17 -11.80
C GLY A 157 8.80 -0.47 -12.46
N VAL A 158 7.71 -0.43 -11.69
CA VAL A 158 6.35 -0.76 -12.16
C VAL A 158 5.34 0.28 -11.70
N GLN A 159 4.23 0.39 -12.42
CA GLN A 159 3.12 1.29 -12.11
C GLN A 159 1.86 0.48 -11.80
N CYS A 160 0.77 1.15 -11.44
CA CYS A 160 -0.50 0.46 -11.21
C CYS A 160 -1.00 -0.16 -12.52
N VAL A 161 -1.50 -1.39 -12.45
CA VAL A 161 -2.06 -2.06 -13.63
C VAL A 161 -3.38 -1.42 -14.06
N TRP A 162 -3.54 -1.15 -15.36
CA TRP A 162 -4.78 -0.60 -15.93
C TRP A 162 -5.95 -1.59 -15.86
N SER A 163 -5.65 -2.86 -16.09
CA SER A 163 -6.55 -4.00 -15.92
C SER A 163 -5.69 -5.27 -15.94
N TYR A 164 -5.92 -6.19 -15.00
CA TYR A 164 -5.47 -7.56 -15.14
C TYR A 164 -6.59 -8.28 -15.91
N GLU A 165 -6.33 -8.64 -17.17
CA GLU A 165 -7.17 -9.58 -17.93
C GLU A 165 -6.84 -11.03 -17.55
#